data_AF-A0A3P6D8H2-F1
#
_entry.id   AF-A0A3P6D8H2-F1
#
_cell.length_a   1.000
_cell.length_b   1.000
_cell.length_c   1.000
_cell.angle_alpha   90.00
_cell.angle_beta   90.00
_cell.angle_gamma   90.00
#
_symmetry.space_group_name_H-M   'P 1'
#
loop_
_entity.id
_entity.type
_entity.pdbx_description
1 polymer ?
#
loop_
_entity_poly.entity_id
_entity_poly.type
_entity_poly.pdbx_seq_one_letter_code
_entity_poly.pdbx_strand_id
1 'polypeptide(L)'
;MITGVNLNAVVADALRHGGWIFERSRSRNPIISFLRESLPASQPIIELGEDDQQHLFFYCVFSRQMWSHFVDRLRLSPPAQFESGLRWLKNPSRDKNVKLIVRLLYQTCLYLIWRERNSRIHSGNTRQPGALIPDIKQLIRLRLDPLSRAQVLKQGEISVLSAWFVVF
;
A
#
# COMPACT_ATOMS: atom_id res chain seq x y z
N MET A 1 19.97 -0.42 22.84
CA MET A 1 18.98 -1.27 22.15
C MET A 1 18.02 -1.79 23.21
N ILE A 2 16.92 -1.08 23.50
CA ILE A 2 16.11 -1.34 24.71
C ILE A 2 14.88 -2.23 24.41
N THR A 3 14.49 -2.39 23.15
CA THR A 3 13.25 -3.10 22.78
C THR A 3 13.47 -4.31 21.86
N GLY A 4 14.67 -4.52 21.31
CA GLY A 4 14.92 -5.62 20.35
C GLY A 4 14.18 -5.50 19.01
N VAL A 5 13.48 -4.38 18.78
CA VAL A 5 12.72 -4.09 17.58
C VAL A 5 13.56 -3.23 16.64
N ASN A 6 13.66 -3.61 15.37
CA ASN A 6 14.40 -2.86 14.35
C ASN A 6 13.76 -1.47 14.15
N LEU A 7 14.57 -0.45 13.84
CA LEU A 7 14.07 0.91 13.59
C LEU A 7 13.08 0.99 12.41
N ASN A 8 13.16 0.03 11.50
CA ASN A 8 12.27 -0.14 10.35
C ASN A 8 11.19 -1.22 10.56
N ALA A 9 11.02 -1.72 11.78
CA ALA A 9 10.07 -2.79 12.06
C ALA A 9 8.63 -2.30 11.87
N VAL A 10 7.80 -3.17 11.29
CA VAL A 10 6.35 -2.94 11.16
C VAL A 10 5.61 -3.58 12.33
N VAL A 11 4.33 -3.25 12.49
CA VAL A 11 3.47 -3.76 13.58
C VAL A 11 3.47 -5.30 13.64
N ALA A 12 3.54 -5.97 12.49
CA ALA A 12 3.64 -7.44 12.41
C ALA A 12 4.93 -7.99 13.06
N ASP A 13 6.05 -7.26 13.00
CA ASP A 13 7.31 -7.66 13.63
C ASP A 13 7.24 -7.57 15.17
N ALA A 14 6.33 -6.74 15.68
CA ALA A 14 6.02 -6.60 17.10
C ALA A 14 5.01 -7.65 17.60
N LEU A 15 4.56 -8.57 16.73
CA LEU A 15 3.72 -9.72 17.08
C LEU A 15 4.52 -11.02 16.90
N ARG A 16 4.73 -11.80 17.96
CA ARG A 16 5.41 -13.10 17.89
C ARG A 16 4.64 -14.16 18.68
N HIS A 17 4.49 -15.35 18.10
CA HIS A 17 3.83 -16.51 18.72
C HIS A 17 2.42 -16.21 19.25
N GLY A 18 1.62 -15.46 18.50
CA GLY A 18 0.22 -15.20 18.83
C GLY A 18 0.00 -14.14 19.91
N GLY A 19 0.89 -13.15 20.03
CA GLY A 19 0.71 -12.00 20.92
C GLY A 19 1.77 -10.90 20.72
N TRP A 20 1.64 -9.78 21.43
CA TRP A 20 2.64 -8.71 21.37
C TRP A 20 3.96 -9.16 21.99
N ILE A 21 5.10 -8.73 21.42
CA ILE A 21 6.44 -9.06 21.95
C ILE A 21 6.63 -8.65 23.42
N PHE A 22 5.90 -7.64 23.89
CA PHE A 22 5.97 -7.14 25.27
C PHE A 22 5.01 -7.85 26.21
N GLU A 23 4.03 -8.58 25.69
CA GLU A 23 2.99 -9.26 26.47
C GLU A 23 3.59 -10.35 27.38
N ARG A 24 4.64 -11.02 26.90
CA ARG A 24 5.40 -12.02 27.66
C ARG A 24 6.64 -11.45 28.37
N SER A 25 6.90 -10.14 28.23
CA SER A 25 8.06 -9.50 28.85
C SER A 25 7.87 -9.43 30.36
N ARG A 26 8.83 -10.00 31.10
CA ARG A 26 8.90 -9.89 32.57
C ARG A 26 9.68 -8.65 33.04
N SER A 27 10.02 -7.74 32.12
CA SER A 27 10.77 -6.53 32.45
C SER A 27 9.94 -5.61 33.34
N ARG A 28 10.58 -5.07 34.38
CA ARG A 28 9.99 -4.08 35.29
C ARG A 28 10.21 -2.64 34.81
N ASN A 29 10.70 -2.46 33.58
CA ASN A 29 10.93 -1.12 33.04
C ASN A 29 9.56 -0.42 32.86
N PRO A 30 9.38 0.79 33.43
CA PRO A 30 8.10 1.50 33.40
C PRO A 30 7.59 1.79 31.99
N ILE A 31 8.47 1.99 31.02
CA ILE A 31 8.11 2.18 29.60
C ILE A 31 7.54 0.87 29.02
N ILE A 32 8.11 -0.28 29.37
CA ILE A 32 7.62 -1.59 28.89
C ILE A 32 6.28 -1.93 29.53
N SER A 33 6.09 -1.62 30.82
CA SER A 33 4.80 -1.77 31.50
C SER A 33 3.72 -0.89 30.85
N PHE A 34 4.03 0.38 30.61
CA PHE A 34 3.12 1.33 29.97
C PHE A 34 2.73 0.88 28.55
N LEU A 35 3.70 0.44 27.75
CA LEU A 35 3.43 -0.09 26.41
C LEU A 35 2.55 -1.35 26.45
N ARG A 36 2.78 -2.26 27.39
CA ARG A 36 1.93 -3.46 27.55
C ARG A 36 0.49 -3.10 27.91
N GLU A 37 0.28 -2.11 28.77
CA GLU A 37 -1.04 -1.67 29.23
C GLU A 37 -1.79 -0.84 28.18
N SER A 38 -1.08 -0.20 27.26
CA SER A 38 -1.65 0.69 26.23
C SER A 38 -1.96 -0.02 24.91
N LEU A 39 -1.47 -1.24 24.69
CA LEU A 39 -1.66 -1.98 23.44
C LEU A 39 -3.02 -2.71 23.42
N PRO A 40 -3.75 -2.70 22.29
CA PRO A 40 -5.02 -3.40 22.16
C PRO A 40 -4.82 -4.92 22.13
N ALA A 41 -5.90 -5.68 22.33
CA ALA A 41 -5.86 -7.14 22.24
C ALA A 41 -5.25 -7.59 20.90
N SER A 42 -4.34 -8.57 20.97
CA SER A 42 -3.60 -9.06 19.81
C SER A 42 -4.39 -10.04 18.95
N GLN A 43 -5.40 -10.73 19.52
CA GLN A 43 -6.21 -11.74 18.81
C GLN A 43 -6.88 -11.25 17.52
N PRO A 44 -7.56 -10.08 17.46
CA PRO A 44 -8.17 -9.59 16.23
C PRO A 44 -7.13 -9.30 15.13
N ILE A 45 -5.90 -8.95 15.52
CA ILE A 45 -4.79 -8.66 14.61
C ILE A 45 -4.20 -9.96 14.05
N ILE A 46 -4.19 -11.02 14.85
CA ILE A 46 -3.71 -12.36 14.50
C ILE A 46 -4.76 -13.14 13.67
N GLU A 47 -6.05 -12.98 13.96
CA GLU A 47 -7.15 -13.62 13.20
C GLU A 47 -7.35 -13.00 11.80
N LEU A 48 -6.86 -11.78 11.58
CA LEU A 48 -6.67 -11.22 10.24
C LEU A 48 -5.48 -11.87 9.48
N GLY A 49 -4.84 -12.86 10.09
CA GLY A 49 -3.58 -13.52 9.74
C GLY A 49 -3.55 -14.37 8.47
N GLU A 50 -4.07 -13.83 7.37
CA GLU A 50 -3.60 -14.16 6.03
C GLU A 50 -2.79 -12.97 5.47
N ASP A 51 -1.80 -12.51 6.23
CA ASP A 51 -0.77 -11.59 5.74
C ASP A 51 0.27 -12.33 4.89
N ASP A 52 -0.17 -13.20 3.98
CA ASP A 52 0.68 -13.56 2.85
C ASP A 52 0.68 -12.36 1.90
N GLN A 53 1.85 -11.88 1.49
CA GLN A 53 1.98 -10.71 0.61
C GLN A 53 1.14 -10.86 -0.67
N GLN A 54 0.91 -12.12 -1.09
CA GLN A 54 0.00 -12.49 -2.17
C GLN A 54 -1.48 -12.21 -1.84
N HIS A 55 -1.94 -12.53 -0.63
CA HIS A 55 -3.32 -12.31 -0.20
C HIS A 55 -3.61 -10.81 -0.03
N LEU A 56 -2.67 -10.06 0.53
CA LEU A 56 -2.78 -8.61 0.71
C LEU A 56 -3.01 -7.86 -0.61
N PHE A 57 -2.40 -8.33 -1.71
CA PHE A 57 -2.38 -7.60 -2.98
C PHE A 57 -3.18 -8.19 -4.13
N PHE A 58 -3.15 -9.49 -4.33
CA PHE A 58 -3.69 -10.09 -5.55
C PHE A 58 -4.90 -10.99 -5.30
N TYR A 59 -5.01 -11.60 -4.11
CA TYR A 59 -6.19 -12.41 -3.75
C TYR A 59 -7.23 -11.66 -2.94
N CYS A 60 -6.87 -10.58 -2.24
CA CYS A 60 -7.86 -9.70 -1.62
C CYS A 60 -8.73 -9.07 -2.72
N VAL A 61 -10.01 -9.43 -2.72
CA VAL A 61 -11.05 -8.92 -3.64
C VAL A 61 -11.03 -7.39 -3.68
N PHE A 62 -10.77 -6.74 -2.54
CA PHE A 62 -10.64 -5.29 -2.40
C PHE A 62 -9.50 -4.72 -3.26
N SER A 63 -8.29 -5.28 -3.11
CA SER A 63 -7.11 -4.84 -3.85
C SER A 63 -7.28 -5.06 -5.35
N ARG A 64 -7.84 -6.23 -5.73
CA ARG A 64 -8.11 -6.57 -7.12
C ARG A 64 -9.10 -5.60 -7.76
N GLN A 65 -10.21 -5.26 -7.08
CA GLN A 65 -11.19 -4.31 -7.60
C GLN A 65 -10.59 -2.91 -7.83
N MET A 66 -9.80 -2.41 -6.87
CA MET A 66 -9.10 -1.14 -7.03
C MET A 66 -8.11 -1.18 -8.19
N TRP A 67 -7.29 -2.23 -8.25
CA TRP A 67 -6.28 -2.36 -9.29
C TRP A 67 -6.91 -2.48 -10.68
N SER A 68 -7.89 -3.36 -10.87
CA SER A 68 -8.62 -3.51 -12.13
C SER A 68 -9.22 -2.18 -12.61
N HIS A 69 -9.82 -1.38 -11.71
CA HIS A 69 -10.39 -0.08 -12.08
C HIS A 69 -9.42 0.83 -12.85
N PHE A 70 -8.15 0.89 -12.43
CA PHE A 70 -7.16 1.73 -13.10
C PHE A 70 -6.53 1.05 -14.32
N VAL A 71 -6.26 -0.25 -14.21
CA VAL A 71 -5.47 -0.96 -15.23
C VAL A 71 -6.33 -1.25 -16.48
N ASP A 72 -7.64 -1.45 -16.30
CA ASP A 72 -8.60 -1.60 -17.40
C ASP A 72 -8.73 -0.31 -18.23
N ARG A 73 -8.74 0.86 -17.57
CA ARG A 73 -8.74 2.18 -18.24
C ARG A 73 -7.48 2.40 -19.08
N LEU A 74 -6.35 1.86 -18.61
CA LEU A 74 -5.07 1.88 -19.32
C LEU A 74 -4.97 0.79 -20.41
N ARG A 75 -5.98 -0.08 -20.56
CA ARG A 75 -6.00 -1.23 -21.48
C ARG A 75 -4.82 -2.18 -21.27
N LEU A 76 -4.46 -2.39 -20.00
CA LEU A 76 -3.36 -3.25 -19.60
C LEU A 76 -3.89 -4.53 -18.95
N SER A 77 -3.13 -5.61 -19.04
CA SER A 77 -3.49 -6.91 -18.44
C SER A 77 -2.37 -7.38 -17.50
N PRO A 78 -2.44 -7.02 -16.21
CA PRO A 78 -1.42 -7.36 -15.24
C PRO A 78 -1.57 -8.85 -14.84
N PRO A 79 -0.47 -9.57 -14.59
CA PRO A 79 -0.54 -10.92 -14.05
C PRO A 79 -1.26 -10.96 -12.70
N ALA A 80 -2.02 -12.03 -12.45
CA ALA A 80 -2.75 -12.21 -11.19
C ALA A 80 -1.87 -12.65 -10.01
N GLN A 81 -0.62 -13.07 -10.26
CA GLN A 81 0.31 -13.52 -9.21
C GLN A 81 1.25 -12.39 -8.82
N PHE A 82 1.57 -12.28 -7.53
CA PHE A 82 2.42 -11.22 -6.98
C PHE A 82 3.79 -11.11 -7.65
N GLU A 83 4.57 -12.19 -7.66
CA GLU A 83 5.91 -12.23 -8.25
C GLU A 83 5.91 -11.93 -9.75
N SER A 84 4.89 -12.41 -10.45
CA SER A 84 4.70 -12.14 -11.88
C SER A 84 4.29 -10.68 -12.13
N GLY A 85 3.46 -10.11 -11.25
CA GLY A 85 3.08 -8.70 -11.24
C GLY A 85 4.26 -7.76 -10.99
N LEU A 86 5.13 -8.08 -10.02
CA LEU A 86 6.37 -7.32 -9.76
C LEU A 86 7.31 -7.33 -10.96
N ARG A 87 7.48 -8.49 -11.62
CA ARG A 87 8.25 -8.59 -12.86
C ARG A 87 7.62 -7.76 -13.99
N TRP A 88 6.30 -7.83 -14.13
CA TRP A 88 5.56 -7.06 -15.13
C TRP A 88 5.67 -5.54 -14.91
N LEU A 89 5.66 -5.05 -13.67
CA LEU A 89 5.83 -3.63 -13.33
C LEU A 89 7.18 -3.03 -13.76
N LYS A 90 8.19 -3.87 -14.05
CA LYS A 90 9.43 -3.41 -14.67
C LYS A 90 9.18 -2.85 -16.06
N ASN A 91 8.25 -3.40 -16.83
CA ASN A 91 7.94 -2.93 -18.19
C ASN A 91 6.46 -3.13 -18.58
N PRO A 92 5.51 -2.43 -17.92
CA PRO A 92 4.08 -2.61 -18.15
C PRO A 92 3.58 -1.99 -19.47
N SER A 93 4.32 -1.04 -20.04
CA SER A 93 3.98 -0.39 -21.31
C SER A 93 5.24 0.11 -22.02
N ARG A 94 5.16 0.24 -23.35
CA ARG A 94 6.18 0.91 -24.18
C ARG A 94 6.18 2.42 -23.98
N ASP A 95 5.04 3.00 -23.63
CA ASP A 95 4.91 4.42 -23.34
C ASP A 95 5.52 4.74 -21.96
N LYS A 96 6.45 5.70 -21.94
CA LYS A 96 7.20 6.11 -20.74
C LYS A 96 6.31 6.76 -19.67
N ASN A 97 5.32 7.54 -20.08
CA ASN A 97 4.37 8.20 -19.18
C ASN A 97 3.42 7.17 -18.58
N VAL A 98 2.85 6.27 -19.41
CA VAL A 98 1.99 5.19 -18.93
C VAL A 98 2.74 4.27 -17.97
N LYS A 99 3.99 3.92 -18.30
CA LYS A 99 4.87 3.14 -17.40
C LYS A 99 5.05 3.80 -16.04
N LEU A 100 5.30 5.11 -16.00
CA LEU A 100 5.43 5.86 -14.76
C LEU A 100 4.11 5.89 -13.98
N ILE A 101 3.00 6.18 -14.66
CA ILE A 101 1.65 6.20 -14.07
C ILE A 101 1.32 4.85 -13.42
N VAL A 102 1.53 3.73 -14.11
CA VAL A 102 1.24 2.39 -13.59
C VAL A 102 2.05 2.07 -12.34
N ARG A 103 3.34 2.42 -12.32
CA ARG A 103 4.20 2.19 -11.15
C ARG A 103 3.76 3.02 -9.95
N LEU A 104 3.37 4.28 -10.17
CA LEU A 104 2.85 5.14 -9.12
C LEU A 104 1.48 4.68 -8.63
N LEU A 105 0.60 4.22 -9.52
CA LEU A 105 -0.68 3.62 -9.18
C LEU A 105 -0.48 2.40 -8.29
N TYR A 106 0.44 1.51 -8.65
CA TYR A 106 0.76 0.33 -7.85
C TYR A 106 1.18 0.75 -6.44
N GLN A 107 2.21 1.61 -6.32
CA GLN A 107 2.71 2.10 -5.03
C GLN A 107 1.61 2.78 -4.20
N THR A 108 0.78 3.59 -4.83
CA THR A 108 -0.30 4.33 -4.18
C THR A 108 -1.39 3.40 -3.68
N CYS A 109 -1.79 2.40 -4.48
CA CYS A 109 -2.72 1.37 -4.05
C CYS A 109 -2.14 0.59 -2.86
N LEU A 110 -0.84 0.22 -2.90
CA LEU A 110 -0.20 -0.46 -1.77
C LEU A 110 -0.32 0.34 -0.48
N TYR A 111 0.11 1.60 -0.57
CA TYR A 111 0.13 2.50 0.58
C TYR A 111 -1.26 2.72 1.16
N LEU A 112 -2.27 2.95 0.32
CA LEU A 112 -3.62 3.25 0.77
C LEU A 112 -4.35 2.03 1.35
N ILE A 113 -4.14 0.84 0.77
CA ILE A 113 -4.66 -0.41 1.33
C ILE A 113 -4.04 -0.68 2.71
N TRP A 114 -2.72 -0.54 2.81
CA TRP A 114 -2.01 -0.68 4.09
C TRP A 114 -2.51 0.32 5.13
N ARG A 115 -2.64 1.60 4.74
CA ARG A 115 -3.15 2.67 5.62
C ARG A 115 -4.56 2.40 6.10
N GLU A 116 -5.45 1.92 5.22
CA GLU A 116 -6.83 1.59 5.56
C GLU A 116 -6.91 0.42 6.54
N ARG A 117 -6.14 -0.65 6.32
CA ARG A 117 -6.06 -1.79 7.26
C ARG A 117 -5.58 -1.34 8.64
N ASN A 118 -4.53 -0.51 8.68
CA ASN A 118 -4.06 0.05 9.94
C ASN A 118 -5.13 0.93 10.61
N SER A 119 -5.86 1.75 9.85
CA SER A 119 -6.95 2.56 10.39
C SER A 119 -8.08 1.71 10.96
N ARG A 120 -8.43 0.57 10.34
CA ARG A 120 -9.45 -0.35 10.85
C ARG A 120 -9.08 -0.91 12.21
N ILE A 121 -7.82 -1.30 12.39
CA ILE A 121 -7.31 -1.84 13.65
C ILE A 121 -7.40 -0.81 14.79
N HIS A 122 -7.15 0.47 14.50
CA HIS A 122 -7.08 1.52 15.54
C HIS A 122 -8.37 2.31 15.74
N SER A 123 -9.26 2.35 14.75
CA SER A 123 -10.44 3.23 14.75
C SER A 123 -11.76 2.51 14.46
N GLY A 124 -11.73 1.21 14.13
CA GLY A 124 -12.94 0.41 13.82
C GLY A 124 -13.66 0.78 12.52
N ASN A 125 -13.33 1.92 11.90
CA ASN A 125 -13.95 2.40 10.68
C ASN A 125 -13.41 1.68 9.44
N THR A 126 -14.34 1.21 8.60
CA THR A 126 -14.03 0.50 7.36
C THR A 126 -14.63 1.25 6.18
N ARG A 127 -13.79 1.74 5.26
CA ARG A 127 -14.22 2.34 3.99
C ARG A 127 -14.33 1.28 2.90
N GLN A 128 -15.33 1.46 2.04
CA GLN A 128 -15.55 0.68 0.82
C GLN A 128 -14.45 0.98 -0.22
N PRO A 129 -14.06 0.04 -1.10
CA PRO A 129 -12.98 0.25 -2.06
C PRO A 129 -13.21 1.44 -2.99
N GLY A 130 -14.46 1.68 -3.40
CA GLY A 130 -14.84 2.83 -4.22
C GLY A 130 -14.54 4.18 -3.56
N ALA A 131 -14.53 4.25 -2.22
CA ALA A 131 -14.21 5.47 -1.49
C ALA A 131 -12.71 5.81 -1.52
N LEU A 132 -11.83 4.85 -1.85
CA LEU A 132 -10.39 5.10 -2.00
C LEU A 132 -10.00 5.56 -3.40
N ILE A 133 -10.87 5.37 -4.41
CA ILE A 133 -10.57 5.78 -5.80
C ILE A 133 -10.29 7.29 -5.91
N PRO A 134 -11.10 8.19 -5.31
CA PRO A 134 -10.78 9.62 -5.31
C PRO A 134 -9.46 9.93 -4.60
N ASP A 135 -9.18 9.28 -3.46
CA ASP A 135 -7.93 9.44 -2.70
C ASP A 135 -6.71 9.05 -3.55
N ILE A 136 -6.81 7.93 -4.29
CA ILE A 136 -5.77 7.47 -5.21
C ILE A 136 -5.55 8.50 -6.32
N LYS A 137 -6.63 8.92 -6.99
CA LYS A 137 -6.54 9.91 -8.09
C LYS A 137 -5.88 11.19 -7.60
N GLN A 138 -6.25 11.67 -6.42
CA GLN A 138 -5.69 12.89 -5.86
C GLN A 138 -4.21 12.73 -5.50
N LEU A 139 -3.84 11.64 -4.83
CA LEU A 139 -2.45 11.40 -4.45
C LEU A 139 -1.54 11.24 -5.68
N ILE A 140 -2.03 10.57 -6.74
CA ILE A 140 -1.29 10.46 -8.00
C ILE A 140 -1.09 11.82 -8.64
N ARG A 141 -2.14 12.66 -8.74
CA ARG A 141 -2.03 14.02 -9.30
C ARG A 141 -0.97 14.85 -8.56
N LEU A 142 -0.99 14.81 -7.22
CA LEU A 142 0.00 15.50 -6.39
C LEU A 142 1.43 14.99 -6.64
N ARG A 143 1.61 13.70 -6.93
CA ARG A 143 2.92 13.13 -7.28
C ARG A 143 3.35 13.43 -8.71
N LEU A 144 2.41 13.51 -9.64
CA LEU A 144 2.68 13.75 -11.06
C LEU A 144 2.97 15.21 -11.38
N ASP A 145 2.40 16.17 -10.65
CA ASP A 145 2.59 17.61 -10.89
C ASP A 145 4.08 18.02 -10.90
N PRO A 146 4.88 17.79 -9.84
CA PRO A 146 6.29 18.17 -9.86
C PRO A 146 7.10 17.39 -10.90
N LEU A 147 6.75 16.11 -11.13
CA LEU A 147 7.41 15.28 -12.14
C LEU A 147 7.17 15.82 -13.55
N SER A 148 5.94 16.26 -13.84
CA SER A 148 5.57 16.82 -15.15
C SER A 148 6.27 18.14 -15.41
N ARG A 149 6.40 18.99 -14.38
CA ARG A 149 7.14 20.26 -14.49
C ARG A 149 8.63 20.04 -14.73
N ALA A 150 9.18 18.94 -14.23
CA ALA A 150 10.58 18.57 -14.44
C ALA A 150 10.84 17.80 -15.75
N GLN A 151 9.82 17.44 -16.52
CA GLN A 151 9.99 16.70 -17.77
C GLN A 151 10.51 17.60 -18.89
N VAL A 152 11.58 17.15 -19.56
CA VAL A 152 11.99 17.71 -20.85
C VAL A 152 11.20 17.01 -21.94
N LEU A 153 10.30 17.75 -22.60
CA LEU A 153 9.42 17.21 -23.65
C LEU A 153 10.00 17.50 -25.04
N LYS A 154 9.95 16.50 -25.91
CA LYS A 154 10.19 16.71 -27.35
C LYS A 154 8.93 17.27 -28.02
N GLN A 155 9.10 17.83 -29.21
CA GLN A 155 7.97 18.33 -29.99
C GLN A 155 6.95 17.21 -30.26
N GLY A 156 5.68 17.46 -29.90
CA GLY A 156 4.60 16.49 -30.01
C GLY A 156 4.44 15.51 -28.84
N GLU A 157 5.35 15.50 -27.84
CA GLU A 157 5.15 14.71 -26.63
C GLU A 157 4.25 15.44 -25.63
N ILE A 158 3.42 14.69 -24.92
CA ILE A 158 2.62 15.19 -23.79
C ILE A 158 3.34 14.92 -22.47
N SER A 159 3.10 15.78 -21.48
CA SER A 159 3.57 15.56 -20.11
C SER A 159 2.90 14.32 -19.49
N VAL A 160 3.49 13.77 -18.44
CA VAL A 160 2.90 12.63 -17.72
C VAL A 160 1.57 13.02 -17.05
N LEU A 161 1.43 14.24 -16.55
CA LEU A 161 0.15 14.72 -16.00
C LEU A 161 -0.90 14.92 -17.12
N SER A 162 -0.50 15.39 -18.30
CA SER A 162 -1.40 15.43 -19.47
C SER A 162 -1.83 14.02 -19.88
N ALA A 163 -0.90 13.06 -19.94
CA ALA A 163 -1.19 11.66 -20.21
C ALA A 163 -2.15 11.07 -19.16
N TRP A 164 -2.00 11.44 -17.90
CA TRP A 164 -2.91 11.06 -16.83
C TRP A 164 -4.34 11.54 -17.09
N PHE A 165 -4.53 12.83 -17.45
CA PHE A 165 -5.86 13.38 -17.73
C PHE A 165 -6.51 12.83 -19.01
N VAL A 166 -5.70 12.40 -19.98
CA VAL A 166 -6.23 11.69 -21.17
C VAL A 166 -6.87 10.35 -20.78
N VAL A 167 -6.39 9.71 -19.71
CA VAL A 167 -6.84 8.38 -19.28
C VAL A 167 -7.90 8.44 -18.15
N PHE A 168 -7.82 9.39 -17.21
CA PHE A 168 -8.53 9.37 -15.92
C PHE A 168 -9.23 10.67 -15.49
#